data_AF-A0A6S6U8N3-F1
#
_entry.id   AF-A0A6S6U8N3-F1
#
_cell.length_a   1.000
_cell.length_b   1.000
_cell.length_c   1.000
_cell.angle_alpha   90.00
_cell.angle_beta   90.00
_cell.angle_gamma   90.00
#
_symmetry.space_group_name_H-M   'P 1'
#
loop_
_entity.id
_entity.type
_entity.pdbx_description
1 polymer ?
#
loop_
_entity_poly.entity_id
_entity_poly.type
_entity_poly.pdbx_seq_one_letter_code
_entity_poly.pdbx_strand_id
1 'polypeptide(L)'
;MPKSITKVAVKQHSEGEIERIEMSIWKYLVDRGCDISFGDYGVRHPKPESEPENSDDTKVPFFANRNTQIRYTVSGEHKIFRGCPVRDEENSQQKLAIKLTKLDMYDGIDYSWGDQQIHSCSKGEMTGNASSWIAFETSRHI
;
A
#
# COMPACT_ATOMS: atom_id res chain seq x y z
N MET A 1 -3.45 15.19 2.26
CA MET A 1 -1.99 15.18 2.49
C MET A 1 -1.24 15.46 1.19
N PRO A 2 -0.10 16.17 1.21
CA PRO A 2 0.81 16.29 0.09
C PRO A 2 1.39 14.92 -0.30
N LYS A 3 1.74 14.75 -1.58
CA LYS A 3 2.23 13.50 -2.15
C LYS A 3 3.59 13.04 -1.57
N SER A 4 4.35 13.97 -1.00
CA SER A 4 5.54 13.74 -0.20
C SER A 4 5.60 14.73 0.96
N ILE A 5 6.03 14.28 2.14
CA ILE A 5 6.26 15.14 3.31
C ILE A 5 7.36 16.18 3.08
N THR A 6 8.30 15.90 2.18
CA THR A 6 9.41 16.82 1.85
C THR A 6 8.95 18.06 1.08
N LYS A 7 7.71 18.07 0.59
CA LYS A 7 7.12 19.23 -0.13
C LYS A 7 6.52 20.28 0.78
N VAL A 8 6.54 20.08 2.09
CA VAL A 8 5.97 21.03 3.04
C VAL A 8 6.96 22.18 3.31
N ALA A 9 8.27 21.92 3.22
CA ALA A 9 9.34 22.92 3.35
C ALA A 9 10.19 22.95 2.06
N VAL A 10 9.76 23.74 1.07
CA VAL A 10 10.33 23.72 -0.30
C VAL A 10 11.55 24.66 -0.45
N LYS A 11 11.70 25.66 0.44
CA LYS A 11 12.79 26.66 0.36
C LYS A 11 13.93 26.31 1.30
N GLN A 12 15.16 26.70 0.93
CA GLN A 12 16.29 26.65 1.85
C GLN A 12 15.98 27.46 3.12
N HIS A 13 16.30 26.89 4.28
CA HIS A 13 15.99 27.47 5.60
C HIS A 13 14.51 27.77 5.84
N SER A 14 13.59 27.02 5.21
CA SER A 14 12.16 27.08 5.53
C SER A 14 11.71 25.93 6.42
N GLU A 15 10.69 26.19 7.21
CA GLU A 15 9.94 25.21 7.98
C GLU A 15 8.57 24.98 7.34
N GLY A 16 7.96 23.84 7.66
CA GLY A 16 6.66 23.47 7.12
C GLY A 16 5.99 22.46 8.04
N GLU A 17 4.70 22.68 8.30
CA GLU A 17 3.89 21.82 9.16
C GLU A 17 2.86 21.07 8.34
N ILE A 18 2.63 19.81 8.71
CA ILE A 18 1.60 18.97 8.12
C ILE A 18 0.82 18.30 9.25
N GLU A 19 -0.50 18.42 9.19
CA GLU A 19 -1.36 17.69 10.10
C GLU A 19 -1.26 16.18 9.83
N ARG A 20 -0.98 15.42 10.90
CA ARG A 20 -1.06 13.97 10.92
C ARG A 20 -2.52 13.54 11.08
N ILE A 21 -3.27 13.60 9.99
CA ILE A 21 -4.71 13.26 9.96
C ILE A 21 -4.96 11.85 10.54
N GLU A 22 -4.05 10.91 10.31
CA GLU A 22 -4.12 9.56 10.88
C GLU A 22 -4.08 9.56 12.41
N MET A 23 -3.33 10.47 13.03
CA MET A 23 -3.31 10.62 14.49
C MET A 23 -4.60 11.24 15.01
N SER A 24 -5.20 12.18 14.27
CA SER A 24 -6.50 12.77 14.61
C SER A 24 -7.61 11.71 14.58
N ILE A 25 -7.63 10.87 13.55
CA ILE A 25 -8.56 9.73 13.43
C ILE A 25 -8.34 8.71 14.55
N TRP A 26 -7.08 8.33 14.80
CA TRP A 26 -6.75 7.37 15.86
C TRP A 26 -7.21 7.86 17.23
N LYS A 27 -6.92 9.11 17.60
CA LYS A 27 -7.39 9.70 18.87
C LYS A 27 -8.92 9.68 18.98
N TYR A 28 -9.61 10.07 17.92
CA TYR A 28 -11.07 10.06 17.88
C TYR A 28 -11.66 8.67 18.11
N LEU A 29 -11.06 7.63 17.53
CA LEU A 29 -11.51 6.25 17.70
C LEU A 29 -11.20 5.73 19.12
N VAL A 30 -10.00 6.05 19.66
CA VAL A 30 -9.60 5.64 21.02
C VAL A 30 -10.56 6.25 22.05
N ASP A 31 -10.87 7.54 21.91
CA ASP A 31 -11.80 8.25 22.82
C ASP A 31 -13.22 7.65 22.78
N ARG A 32 -13.58 6.96 21.69
CA ARG A 32 -14.86 6.25 21.57
C ARG A 32 -14.82 4.79 22.03
N GLY A 33 -13.67 4.33 22.54
CA GLY A 33 -13.50 2.95 22.99
C GLY A 33 -13.57 1.93 21.86
N CYS A 34 -13.28 2.34 20.62
CA CYS A 34 -13.14 1.39 19.52
C CYS A 34 -11.92 0.48 19.79
N ASP A 35 -12.06 -0.80 19.45
CA ASP A 35 -10.92 -1.72 19.45
C ASP A 35 -10.07 -1.43 18.22
N ILE A 36 -8.90 -0.83 18.44
CA ILE A 36 -8.03 -0.32 17.36
C ILE A 36 -6.74 -1.11 17.41
N SER A 37 -6.45 -1.80 16.31
CA SER A 37 -5.22 -2.59 16.15
C SER A 37 -4.11 -1.78 15.48
N PHE A 38 -2.87 -2.23 15.64
CA PHE A 38 -1.72 -1.63 14.99
C PHE A 38 -1.70 -1.95 13.49
N GLY A 39 -1.62 -0.92 12.64
CA GLY A 39 -1.60 -1.02 11.19
C GLY A 39 -0.27 -0.59 10.57
N ASP A 40 0.07 -1.14 9.40
CA ASP A 40 1.20 -0.72 8.55
C ASP A 40 1.26 0.81 8.34
N TYR A 41 2.48 1.33 8.32
CA TYR A 41 2.74 2.72 7.95
C TYR A 41 2.79 2.81 6.42
N GLY A 42 1.93 3.64 5.83
CA GLY A 42 2.01 3.98 4.41
C GLY A 42 3.29 4.76 4.10
N VAL A 43 4.42 4.07 3.82
CA VAL A 43 5.73 4.68 3.52
C VAL A 43 5.65 5.64 2.32
N ARG A 44 4.68 5.46 1.43
CA ARG A 44 4.42 6.33 0.28
C ARG A 44 2.93 6.58 0.12
N HIS A 45 2.57 7.80 -0.28
CA HIS A 45 1.18 8.13 -0.60
C HIS A 45 0.68 7.23 -1.75
N PRO A 46 -0.52 6.63 -1.66
CA PRO A 46 -1.12 5.85 -2.75
C PRO A 46 -1.18 6.53 -4.12
N LYS A 47 -1.10 7.88 -4.16
CA LYS A 47 -0.98 8.65 -5.41
C LYS A 47 0.41 9.28 -5.48
N PRO A 48 1.42 8.58 -6.01
CA PRO A 48 2.73 9.18 -6.23
C PRO A 48 2.64 10.35 -7.22
N GLU A 49 3.68 11.16 -7.27
CA GLU A 49 3.80 12.21 -8.28
C GLU A 49 3.88 11.61 -9.67
N SER A 50 3.35 12.33 -10.66
CA SER A 50 3.74 12.10 -12.05
C SER A 50 5.23 12.40 -12.14
N GLU A 51 6.03 11.37 -12.39
CA GLU A 51 7.48 11.50 -12.59
C GLU A 51 7.77 12.54 -13.70
N PRO A 52 8.89 13.29 -13.61
CA PRO A 52 9.28 14.19 -14.68
C PRO A 52 9.48 13.38 -15.97
N GLU A 53 8.95 13.89 -17.08
CA GLU A 53 8.95 13.26 -18.41
C GLU A 53 10.36 13.01 -19.01
N ASN A 54 11.42 13.29 -18.26
CA ASN A 54 12.81 13.25 -18.71
C ASN A 54 13.70 12.39 -17.80
N SER A 55 13.30 11.15 -17.51
CA SER A 55 14.31 10.10 -17.26
C SER A 55 14.62 9.47 -18.61
N ASP A 56 15.80 9.78 -19.14
CA ASP A 56 16.38 9.22 -20.38
C ASP A 56 16.74 7.73 -20.21
N ASP A 57 15.73 6.93 -19.84
CA ASP A 57 15.81 5.48 -19.72
C ASP A 57 14.77 4.91 -20.67
N THR A 58 15.22 4.69 -21.90
CA THR A 58 14.42 4.20 -23.00
C THR A 58 13.91 2.78 -22.68
N LYS A 59 12.57 2.64 -22.70
CA LYS A 59 11.81 1.39 -22.93
C LYS A 59 11.64 0.37 -21.80
N VAL A 60 11.49 0.79 -20.55
CA VAL A 60 10.67 -0.02 -19.62
C VAL A 60 9.96 0.92 -18.64
N PRO A 61 8.62 0.87 -18.49
CA PRO A 61 7.95 1.61 -17.43
C PRO A 61 8.66 1.28 -16.11
N PHE A 62 8.95 2.26 -15.25
CA PHE A 62 9.53 2.02 -13.93
C PHE A 62 8.76 0.95 -13.11
N PHE A 63 7.51 0.68 -13.49
CA PHE A 63 6.65 -0.38 -12.97
C PHE A 63 6.98 -1.81 -13.45
N ALA A 64 7.68 -1.98 -14.57
CA ALA A 64 8.07 -3.28 -15.13
C ALA A 64 9.25 -3.94 -14.39
N ASN A 65 10.08 -3.15 -13.70
CA ASN A 65 11.21 -3.63 -12.91
C ASN A 65 10.92 -3.77 -11.40
N ARG A 66 9.69 -3.50 -10.95
CA ARG A 66 9.36 -3.72 -9.53
C ARG A 66 8.96 -5.17 -9.30
N ASN A 67 9.61 -5.80 -8.32
CA ASN A 67 9.15 -7.07 -7.76
C ASN A 67 7.71 -6.89 -7.29
N THR A 68 6.86 -7.86 -7.65
CA THR A 68 5.53 -7.99 -7.04
C THR A 68 5.71 -8.23 -5.54
N GLN A 69 4.96 -7.50 -4.72
CA GLN A 69 4.98 -7.70 -3.28
C GLN A 69 3.61 -7.43 -2.67
N ILE A 70 3.35 -8.09 -1.54
CA ILE A 70 2.22 -7.80 -0.65
C ILE A 70 2.79 -7.71 0.76
N ARG A 71 2.62 -6.57 1.43
CA ARG A 71 2.79 -6.44 2.87
C ARG A 71 1.45 -6.64 3.55
N TYR A 72 1.39 -7.56 4.49
CA TYR A 72 0.17 -7.90 5.20
C TYR A 72 0.41 -7.80 6.70
N THR A 73 -0.19 -6.80 7.33
CA THR A 73 -0.16 -6.64 8.79
C THR A 73 -1.11 -7.64 9.44
N VAL A 74 -0.63 -8.34 10.46
CA VAL A 74 -1.46 -9.11 11.41
C VAL A 74 -1.06 -8.72 12.83
N SER A 75 -1.82 -9.17 13.83
CA SER A 75 -1.58 -8.78 15.23
C SER A 75 -0.12 -9.00 15.67
N GLY A 76 0.65 -7.92 15.73
CA GLY A 76 2.04 -7.89 16.19
C GLY A 76 3.14 -8.09 15.13
N GLU A 77 2.83 -8.37 13.86
CA GLU A 77 3.87 -8.58 12.82
C GLU A 77 3.44 -8.22 11.39
N HIS A 78 4.42 -7.96 10.52
CA HIS A 78 4.22 -7.81 9.08
C HIS A 78 4.67 -9.08 8.36
N LYS A 79 3.79 -9.68 7.57
CA LYS A 79 4.19 -10.69 6.58
C LYS A 79 4.45 -10.03 5.24
N ILE A 80 5.62 -10.31 4.69
CA ILE A 80 6.05 -9.78 3.40
C ILE A 80 6.08 -10.93 2.40
N PHE A 81 5.21 -10.86 1.40
CA PHE A 81 5.20 -11.75 0.26
C PHE A 81 5.95 -11.06 -0.87
N ARG A 82 6.97 -11.70 -1.42
CA ARG A 82 7.73 -11.19 -2.57
C ARG A 82 7.65 -12.20 -3.70
N GLY A 83 7.17 -11.74 -4.85
CA GLY A 83 7.18 -12.48 -6.10
C GLY A 83 8.26 -11.97 -7.04
N CYS A 84 8.19 -12.43 -8.28
CA CYS A 84 9.09 -12.01 -9.35
C CYS A 84 8.68 -10.63 -9.89
N PRO A 85 9.60 -9.91 -10.56
CA PRO A 85 9.22 -8.79 -11.41
C PRO A 85 8.14 -9.20 -12.40
N VAL A 86 7.20 -8.29 -12.69
CA VAL A 86 6.09 -8.54 -13.62
C VAL A 86 6.59 -8.94 -15.01
N ARG A 87 7.76 -8.43 -15.43
CA ARG A 87 8.41 -8.80 -16.69
C ARG A 87 8.88 -10.26 -16.76
N ASP A 88 9.17 -10.87 -15.61
CA ASP A 88 9.76 -12.21 -15.52
C ASP A 88 8.68 -13.28 -15.29
N GLU A 89 7.52 -12.89 -14.76
CA GLU A 89 6.40 -13.80 -14.50
C GLU A 89 5.05 -13.07 -14.57
N GLU A 90 4.25 -13.40 -15.59
CA GLU A 90 2.86 -12.98 -15.66
C GLU A 90 2.07 -13.49 -14.44
N ASN A 91 1.17 -12.67 -13.93
CA ASN A 91 0.31 -12.97 -12.78
C ASN A 91 1.06 -13.25 -11.47
N SER A 92 2.33 -12.84 -11.34
CA SER A 92 3.09 -13.01 -10.08
C SER A 92 2.35 -12.40 -8.89
N GLN A 93 1.70 -11.24 -9.07
CA GLN A 93 0.87 -10.60 -8.05
C GLN A 93 -0.36 -11.44 -7.65
N GLN A 94 -1.07 -12.02 -8.62
CA GLN A 94 -2.21 -12.91 -8.35
C GLN A 94 -1.75 -14.17 -7.60
N LYS A 95 -0.58 -14.74 -7.93
CA LYS A 95 -0.02 -15.89 -7.19
C LYS A 95 0.24 -15.55 -5.73
N LEU A 96 0.75 -14.33 -5.44
CA LEU A 96 0.90 -13.86 -4.06
C LEU A 96 -0.46 -13.69 -3.37
N ALA A 97 -1.45 -13.12 -4.06
CA ALA A 97 -2.81 -12.96 -3.51
C ALA A 97 -3.49 -14.31 -3.21
N ILE A 98 -3.35 -15.30 -4.10
CA ILE A 98 -3.81 -16.68 -3.87
C ILE A 98 -3.11 -17.30 -2.66
N LYS A 99 -1.80 -17.07 -2.50
CA LYS A 99 -1.05 -17.58 -1.36
C LYS A 99 -1.55 -16.96 -0.06
N LEU A 100 -1.72 -15.63 -0.02
CA LEU A 100 -2.19 -14.90 1.15
C LEU A 100 -3.60 -15.34 1.58
N THR A 101 -4.55 -15.34 0.65
CA THR A 101 -5.98 -15.66 0.92
C THR A 101 -6.22 -17.10 1.38
N LYS A 102 -5.24 -17.99 1.27
CA LYS A 102 -5.29 -19.38 1.76
C LYS A 102 -4.70 -19.55 3.16
N LEU A 103 -4.08 -18.54 3.73
CA LEU A 103 -3.52 -18.61 5.08
C LEU A 103 -4.60 -18.30 6.10
N ASP A 104 -4.56 -18.99 7.24
CA ASP A 104 -5.48 -18.74 8.38
C ASP A 104 -5.38 -17.32 8.93
N MET A 105 -4.27 -16.63 8.66
CA MET A 105 -4.02 -15.28 9.10
C MET A 105 -4.64 -14.19 8.21
N TYR A 106 -5.25 -14.57 7.08
CA TYR A 106 -5.99 -13.64 6.25
C TYR A 106 -7.34 -13.36 6.91
N ASP A 107 -7.57 -12.11 7.32
CA ASP A 107 -8.77 -11.72 8.10
C ASP A 107 -10.09 -11.81 7.32
N GLY A 108 -10.01 -12.08 6.01
CA GLY A 108 -11.17 -12.30 5.17
C GLY A 108 -11.60 -11.05 4.38
N ILE A 109 -12.51 -11.28 3.43
CA ILE A 109 -12.98 -10.28 2.48
C ILE A 109 -13.69 -9.09 3.15
N ASP A 110 -14.31 -9.32 4.31
CA ASP A 110 -15.12 -8.33 5.02
C ASP A 110 -14.32 -7.48 6.02
N TYR A 111 -13.03 -7.76 6.22
CA TYR A 111 -12.21 -7.05 7.20
C TYR A 111 -11.89 -5.61 6.76
N SER A 112 -11.53 -5.40 5.50
CA SER A 112 -11.26 -4.08 4.95
C SER A 112 -11.54 -4.03 3.46
N TRP A 113 -11.67 -2.82 2.92
CA TRP A 113 -11.72 -2.63 1.46
C TRP A 113 -10.49 -3.24 0.77
N GLY A 114 -9.31 -3.15 1.37
CA GLY A 114 -8.07 -3.72 0.82
C GLY A 114 -8.12 -5.24 0.75
N ASP A 115 -8.66 -5.90 1.76
CA ASP A 115 -8.83 -7.35 1.75
C ASP A 115 -9.79 -7.80 0.66
N GLN A 116 -10.84 -7.02 0.42
CA GLN A 116 -11.74 -7.26 -0.70
C GLN A 116 -10.99 -7.21 -2.04
N GLN A 117 -10.13 -6.22 -2.24
CA GLN A 117 -9.34 -6.09 -3.47
C GLN A 117 -8.29 -7.21 -3.61
N ILE A 118 -7.65 -7.60 -2.50
CA ILE A 118 -6.74 -8.77 -2.47
C ILE A 118 -7.49 -10.05 -2.83
N HIS A 119 -8.72 -10.23 -2.34
CA HIS A 119 -9.55 -11.37 -2.69
C HIS A 119 -9.89 -11.40 -4.18
N SER A 120 -10.39 -10.30 -4.74
CA SER A 120 -10.67 -10.20 -6.17
C SER A 120 -9.43 -10.44 -7.02
N CYS A 121 -8.25 -9.99 -6.56
CA CYS A 121 -7.00 -10.34 -7.23
C CYS A 121 -6.70 -11.84 -7.19
N SER A 122 -6.92 -12.50 -6.06
CA SER A 122 -6.74 -13.96 -5.96
C SER A 122 -7.63 -14.75 -6.94
N LYS A 123 -8.81 -14.22 -7.26
CA LYS A 123 -9.75 -14.79 -8.24
C LYS A 123 -9.42 -14.45 -9.70
N GLY A 124 -8.46 -13.56 -9.94
CA GLY A 124 -8.12 -13.09 -11.28
C GLY A 124 -9.09 -12.04 -11.83
N GLU A 125 -9.96 -11.47 -10.99
CA GLU A 125 -10.91 -10.43 -11.38
C GLU A 125 -10.23 -9.07 -11.55
N MET A 126 -9.09 -8.87 -10.89
CA MET A 126 -8.28 -7.67 -11.01
C MET A 126 -6.80 -7.95 -10.75
N THR A 127 -5.90 -7.15 -11.32
CA THR A 127 -4.45 -7.23 -11.02
C THR A 127 -3.99 -6.02 -10.22
N GLY A 128 -4.54 -4.85 -10.52
CA GLY A 128 -4.14 -3.57 -9.92
C GLY A 128 -2.77 -3.10 -10.41
N ASN A 129 -2.43 -1.86 -10.09
CA ASN A 129 -1.10 -1.30 -10.32
C ASN A 129 -0.42 -0.99 -8.98
N ALA A 130 0.84 -0.54 -8.99
CA ALA A 130 1.59 -0.26 -7.76
C ALA A 130 0.86 0.71 -6.81
N SER A 131 0.16 1.71 -7.35
CA SER A 131 -0.65 2.66 -6.58
C SER A 131 -1.86 1.99 -5.94
N SER A 132 -2.54 1.11 -6.69
CA SER A 132 -3.63 0.28 -6.16
C SER A 132 -3.16 -0.57 -4.99
N TRP A 133 -2.02 -1.26 -5.12
CA TRP A 133 -1.48 -2.12 -4.06
C TRP A 133 -1.08 -1.35 -2.81
N ILE A 134 -0.50 -0.16 -2.95
CA ILE A 134 -0.26 0.74 -1.80
C ILE A 134 -1.59 1.10 -1.13
N ALA A 135 -2.65 1.38 -1.89
CA ALA A 135 -3.96 1.69 -1.34
C ALA A 135 -4.58 0.50 -0.60
N PHE A 136 -4.48 -0.72 -1.15
CA PHE A 136 -5.01 -1.93 -0.53
C PHE A 136 -4.31 -2.21 0.80
N GLU A 137 -2.98 -2.17 0.81
CA GLU A 137 -2.17 -2.34 2.02
C GLU A 137 -2.56 -1.29 3.08
N THR A 138 -2.65 -0.01 2.68
CA THR A 138 -2.96 1.10 3.60
C THR A 138 -4.39 1.04 4.15
N SER A 139 -5.35 0.51 3.38
CA SER A 139 -6.76 0.51 3.77
C SER A 139 -7.09 -0.45 4.91
N ARG A 140 -6.22 -1.40 5.22
CA ARG A 140 -6.33 -2.26 6.40
C ARG A 140 -6.12 -1.51 7.72
N HIS A 141 -5.85 -0.19 7.68
CA HIS A 141 -5.54 0.66 8.85
C HIS A 141 -6.61 1.71 9.15
N ILE A 142 -7.64 1.83 8.31
CA ILE A 142 -8.71 2.83 8.44
C ILE A 142 -9.98 2.11 8.86
#